data_AF-A0A519RF84-F1
#
_entry.id   AF-A0A519RF84-F1
#
_cell.length_a   1.000
_cell.length_b   1.000
_cell.length_c   1.000
_cell.angle_alpha   90.00
_cell.angle_beta   90.00
_cell.angle_gamma   90.00
#
_symmetry.space_group_name_H-M   'P 1'
#
loop_
_entity.id
_entity.type
_entity.pdbx_description
1 polymer ?
#
loop_
_entity_poly.entity_id
_entity_poly.type
_entity_poly.pdbx_seq_one_letter_code
_entity_poly.pdbx_strand_id
1 'polypeptide(L)'
;MHHYIRISYASTTNSQPSSIRQDLTDILNEAQQHNAIHGICGVLFYGNDYFFQCLEGEKQVVDALYAKIAKDPRHKNIVTLSYDSIKEPRFNSWNLKYVLQEDTVLEFFQQHQWEKFNPYTLNEDLLEPFLNLLVTHNESTVGEKEVVVGREVVRGSIIHYKYAVFIVILVLALLLGLYFLSVFNVNTSFYGLPVQ
;
A
#
# COMPACT_ATOMS: atom_id res chain seq x y z
N MET A 1 -9.90 -11.82 34.65
CA MET A 1 -10.10 -12.34 33.28
C MET A 1 -9.30 -11.46 32.35
N HIS A 2 -8.31 -12.00 31.65
CA HIS A 2 -7.63 -11.24 30.60
C HIS A 2 -8.61 -11.08 29.44
N HIS A 3 -8.96 -9.83 29.13
CA HIS A 3 -9.84 -9.50 28.03
C HIS A 3 -8.97 -9.33 26.79
N TYR A 4 -9.08 -10.25 25.84
CA TYR A 4 -8.39 -10.13 24.56
C TYR A 4 -9.25 -9.32 23.60
N ILE A 5 -8.58 -8.48 22.81
CA ILE A 5 -9.23 -7.71 21.76
C ILE A 5 -8.52 -7.91 20.44
N ARG A 6 -9.23 -7.54 19.38
CA ARG A 6 -8.72 -7.35 18.04
C ARG A 6 -9.03 -5.94 17.56
N ILE A 7 -8.02 -5.24 17.05
CA ILE A 7 -8.20 -3.96 16.36
C ILE A 7 -7.75 -4.12 14.93
N SER A 8 -8.66 -3.90 13.98
CA SER A 8 -8.35 -3.82 12.54
C SER A 8 -8.41 -2.37 12.10
N TYR A 9 -7.40 -1.89 11.40
CA TYR A 9 -7.36 -0.49 10.95
C TYR A 9 -6.74 -0.33 9.57
N ALA A 10 -7.12 0.76 8.90
CA ALA A 10 -6.56 1.23 7.64
C ALA A 10 -5.79 2.54 7.86
N SER A 11 -4.74 2.78 7.09
CA SER A 11 -4.06 4.08 7.02
C SER A 11 -3.36 4.28 5.67
N THR A 12 -2.94 5.51 5.38
CA THR A 12 -2.22 5.86 4.15
C THR A 12 -0.78 6.19 4.48
N THR A 13 0.17 5.69 3.70
CA THR A 13 1.60 6.01 3.90
C THR A 13 1.89 7.49 3.69
N ASN A 14 2.81 8.04 4.49
CA ASN A 14 3.46 9.33 4.24
C ASN A 14 4.88 9.16 3.68
N SER A 15 5.34 7.91 3.53
CA SER A 15 6.67 7.59 3.05
C SER A 15 6.83 8.02 1.59
N GLN A 16 8.02 8.48 1.23
CA GLN A 16 8.33 8.75 -0.17
C GLN A 16 8.56 7.42 -0.91
N PRO A 17 8.34 7.36 -2.24
CA PRO A 17 8.62 6.16 -3.02
C PRO A 17 10.05 5.62 -2.85
N SER A 18 11.01 6.51 -2.58
CA SER A 18 12.41 6.14 -2.33
C SER A 18 12.67 5.60 -0.92
N SER A 19 11.85 5.95 0.08
CA SER A 19 12.05 5.55 1.48
C SER A 19 11.16 4.39 1.92
N ILE A 20 10.04 4.15 1.24
CA ILE A 20 9.01 3.18 1.64
C ILE A 20 9.57 1.78 1.95
N ARG A 21 10.56 1.30 1.20
CA ARG A 21 11.20 0.00 1.48
C ARG A 21 11.85 -0.01 2.86
N GLN A 22 12.64 1.02 3.14
CA GLN A 22 13.35 1.11 4.41
C GLN A 22 12.37 1.28 5.55
N ASP A 23 11.39 2.16 5.37
CA ASP A 23 10.33 2.41 6.36
C ASP A 23 9.56 1.11 6.69
N LEU A 24 9.22 0.30 5.68
CA LEU A 24 8.59 -1.02 5.86
C LEU A 24 9.49 -2.00 6.63
N THR A 25 10.76 -2.10 6.27
CA THR A 25 11.72 -2.96 6.97
C THR A 25 11.83 -2.56 8.45
N ASP A 26 11.92 -1.27 8.72
CA ASP A 26 12.03 -0.74 10.09
C ASP A 26 10.75 -1.00 10.89
N ILE A 27 9.57 -0.76 10.31
CA ILE A 27 8.27 -1.09 10.92
C ILE A 27 8.22 -2.57 11.28
N LEU A 28 8.61 -3.46 10.37
CA LEU A 28 8.53 -4.91 10.58
C LEU A 28 9.48 -5.38 11.69
N ASN A 29 10.71 -4.87 11.70
CA ASN A 29 11.69 -5.21 12.72
C ASN A 29 11.24 -4.73 14.11
N GLU A 30 10.81 -3.47 14.22
CA GLU A 30 10.29 -2.89 15.46
C GLU A 30 9.07 -3.66 15.97
N ALA A 31 8.10 -3.91 15.08
CA ALA A 31 6.85 -4.55 15.45
C ALA A 31 7.04 -6.00 15.84
N GLN A 32 7.86 -6.79 15.13
CA GLN A 32 8.10 -8.19 15.50
C GLN A 32 8.74 -8.33 16.88
N GLN A 33 9.74 -7.49 17.19
CA GLN A 33 10.40 -7.50 18.50
C GLN A 33 9.45 -7.06 19.61
N HIS A 34 8.78 -5.92 19.43
CA HIS A 34 7.83 -5.40 20.41
C HIS A 34 6.68 -6.40 20.65
N ASN A 35 6.09 -6.93 19.58
CA ASN A 35 4.94 -7.82 19.68
C ASN A 35 5.29 -9.14 20.35
N ALA A 36 6.49 -9.69 20.10
CA ALA A 36 6.98 -10.88 20.79
C ALA A 36 7.12 -10.69 22.31
N ILE A 37 7.65 -9.54 22.74
CA ILE A 37 7.84 -9.22 24.17
C ILE A 37 6.48 -9.04 24.87
N HIS A 38 5.50 -8.47 24.17
CA HIS A 38 4.22 -8.07 24.75
C HIS A 38 3.07 -9.05 24.48
N GLY A 39 3.35 -10.20 23.84
CA GLY A 39 2.32 -11.21 23.53
C GLY A 39 1.25 -10.70 22.56
N ILE A 40 1.65 -9.83 21.63
CA ILE A 40 0.79 -9.30 20.58
C ILE A 40 0.99 -10.16 19.33
N CYS A 41 -0.10 -10.46 18.63
CA CYS A 41 -0.08 -11.13 17.35
C CYS A 41 -0.81 -10.28 16.31
N GLY A 42 -0.66 -10.62 15.03
CA GLY A 42 -1.40 -9.90 14.00
C GLY A 42 -0.84 -10.03 12.60
N VAL A 43 -1.36 -9.17 11.72
CA VAL A 43 -0.94 -9.08 10.32
C VAL A 43 -0.85 -7.61 9.91
N LEU A 44 0.19 -7.29 9.14
CA LEU A 44 0.37 -6.04 8.42
C LEU A 44 0.35 -6.35 6.92
N PHE A 45 -0.51 -5.65 6.19
CA PHE A 45 -0.58 -5.68 4.74
C PHE A 45 -0.24 -4.29 4.19
N TYR A 46 0.62 -4.24 3.18
CA TYR A 46 0.93 -3.03 2.44
C TYR A 46 0.67 -3.21 0.94
N GLY A 47 -0.03 -2.25 0.35
CA GLY A 47 -0.26 -2.19 -1.09
C GLY A 47 -0.93 -0.88 -1.49
N ASN A 48 -0.66 -0.41 -2.70
CA ASN A 48 -1.29 0.79 -3.26
C ASN A 48 -1.25 2.02 -2.31
N ASP A 49 -0.09 2.25 -1.68
CA ASP A 49 0.16 3.32 -0.69
C ASP A 49 -0.70 3.27 0.59
N TYR A 50 -1.39 2.14 0.81
CA TYR A 50 -2.20 1.89 1.99
C TYR A 50 -1.63 0.81 2.88
N PHE A 51 -1.84 0.99 4.17
CA PHE A 51 -1.65 -0.04 5.18
C PHE A 51 -2.99 -0.56 5.64
N PHE A 52 -3.08 -1.88 5.80
CA PHE A 52 -4.06 -2.54 6.64
C PHE A 52 -3.30 -3.27 7.74
N GLN A 53 -3.74 -3.14 8.99
CA GLN A 53 -3.16 -3.92 10.06
C GLN A 53 -4.24 -4.40 11.02
N CYS A 54 -4.09 -5.66 11.44
CA CYS A 54 -4.89 -6.28 12.48
C CYS A 54 -3.97 -6.63 13.65
N LEU A 55 -4.32 -6.18 14.85
CA LEU A 55 -3.60 -6.42 16.10
C LEU A 55 -4.48 -7.22 17.05
N GLU A 56 -3.94 -8.29 17.64
CA GLU A 56 -4.61 -9.16 18.60
C GLU A 56 -3.77 -9.34 19.85
N GLY A 57 -4.40 -9.34 21.03
CA GLY A 57 -3.69 -9.46 22.29
C GLY A 57 -4.50 -8.98 23.48
N GLU A 58 -3.86 -8.85 24.64
CA GLU A 58 -4.50 -8.28 25.83
C GLU A 58 -4.92 -6.82 25.57
N LYS A 59 -6.14 -6.47 25.98
CA LYS A 59 -6.76 -5.14 25.78
C LYS A 59 -5.80 -3.98 26.05
N GLN A 60 -5.21 -3.94 27.25
CA GLN A 60 -4.37 -2.81 27.67
C GLN A 60 -3.13 -2.68 26.80
N VAL A 61 -2.54 -3.80 26.42
CA VAL A 61 -1.33 -3.87 25.61
C VAL A 61 -1.63 -3.44 24.16
N VAL A 62 -2.71 -3.96 23.58
CA VAL A 62 -3.12 -3.62 22.21
C VAL A 62 -3.56 -2.16 22.10
N ASP A 63 -4.34 -1.66 23.06
CA ASP A 63 -4.73 -0.24 23.10
C ASP A 63 -3.52 0.70 23.16
N ALA A 64 -2.54 0.37 24.01
CA ALA A 64 -1.33 1.16 24.16
C ALA A 64 -0.48 1.16 22.88
N LEU A 65 -0.33 -0.01 22.25
CA LEU A 65 0.36 -0.11 20.96
C LEU A 65 -0.38 0.67 19.87
N TYR A 66 -1.70 0.53 19.77
CA TYR A 66 -2.51 1.24 18.79
C TYR A 66 -2.40 2.76 18.94
N ALA A 67 -2.41 3.26 20.18
CA ALA A 67 -2.21 4.68 20.47
C ALA A 67 -0.82 5.21 20.07
N LYS A 68 0.22 4.36 20.16
CA LYS A 68 1.58 4.68 19.68
C LYS A 68 1.61 4.71 18.15
N ILE A 69 1.04 3.68 17.52
CA ILE A 69 0.94 3.55 16.06
C ILE A 69 0.21 4.75 15.47
N ALA A 70 -0.92 5.18 16.04
CA ALA A 70 -1.70 6.30 15.54
C ALA A 70 -0.94 7.65 15.47
N LYS A 71 0.23 7.74 16.12
CA LYS A 71 1.11 8.93 16.11
C LYS A 71 2.36 8.73 15.24
N ASP A 72 2.50 7.58 14.59
CA ASP A 72 3.67 7.27 13.78
C ASP A 72 3.70 8.19 12.54
N PRO A 73 4.81 8.94 12.30
CA PRO A 73 4.86 9.88 11.19
C PRO A 73 4.86 9.19 9.81
N ARG A 74 5.13 7.88 9.75
CA ARG A 74 5.20 7.10 8.50
C ARG A 74 3.82 6.90 7.85
N HIS A 75 2.72 7.23 8.54
CA HIS A 75 1.37 7.16 7.98
C HIS A 75 0.45 8.32 8.41
N LYS A 76 -0.74 8.37 7.82
CA LYS A 76 -1.82 9.32 8.13
C LYS A 76 -3.19 8.70 7.86
N ASN A 77 -4.24 9.46 8.16
CA ASN A 77 -5.64 9.09 7.88
C ASN A 77 -6.03 7.75 8.50
N ILE A 78 -5.57 7.47 9.72
CA ILE A 78 -5.88 6.21 10.39
C ILE A 78 -7.38 6.09 10.65
N VAL A 79 -7.97 4.96 10.24
CA VAL A 79 -9.38 4.63 10.45
C VAL A 79 -9.46 3.25 11.08
N THR A 80 -10.08 3.16 12.26
CA THR A 80 -10.44 1.87 12.88
C THR A 80 -11.58 1.24 12.08
N LEU A 81 -11.34 0.07 11.50
CA LEU A 81 -12.33 -0.70 10.75
C LEU A 81 -13.14 -1.61 11.67
N SER A 82 -12.50 -2.22 12.66
CA SER A 82 -13.18 -2.96 13.73
C SER A 82 -12.43 -2.88 15.05
N TYR A 83 -13.19 -3.02 16.13
CA TYR A 83 -12.71 -3.18 17.49
C TYR A 83 -13.56 -4.26 18.15
N ASP A 84 -12.99 -5.45 18.33
CA ASP A 84 -13.74 -6.64 18.73
C ASP A 84 -13.17 -7.25 20.01
N SER A 85 -14.04 -7.73 20.90
CA SER A 85 -13.62 -8.67 21.95
C SER A 85 -13.47 -10.05 21.33
N ILE A 86 -12.32 -10.70 21.55
CA ILE A 86 -12.04 -12.03 21.01
C ILE A 86 -11.80 -13.04 22.14
N LYS A 87 -12.12 -14.32 21.88
CA LYS A 87 -11.84 -15.41 22.82
C LYS A 87 -10.39 -15.87 22.73
N GLU A 88 -9.85 -15.92 21.52
CA GLU A 88 -8.49 -16.35 21.22
C GLU A 88 -7.95 -15.61 19.98
N PRO A 89 -6.64 -15.31 19.92
CA PRO A 89 -6.01 -14.73 18.74
C PRO A 89 -6.02 -15.71 17.56
N ARG A 90 -6.42 -15.22 16.38
CA ARG A 90 -6.42 -15.97 15.12
C ARG A 90 -5.05 -15.98 14.45
N PHE A 91 -4.22 -14.98 14.72
CA PHE A 91 -2.87 -14.84 14.20
C PHE A 91 -1.79 -15.36 15.16
N ASN A 92 -2.15 -16.23 16.11
CA ASN A 92 -1.27 -16.71 17.19
C ASN A 92 0.08 -17.31 16.74
N SER A 93 0.21 -17.71 15.47
CA SER A 93 1.44 -18.25 14.89
C SER A 93 2.44 -17.16 14.48
N TRP A 94 2.04 -15.88 14.53
CA TRP A 94 2.86 -14.74 14.09
C TRP A 94 2.75 -13.55 15.04
N ASN A 95 3.89 -13.14 15.59
CA ASN A 95 4.01 -11.86 16.31
C ASN A 95 3.68 -10.67 15.38
N LEU A 96 4.02 -10.79 14.09
CA LEU A 96 3.44 -9.99 13.02
C LEU A 96 3.65 -10.69 11.67
N LYS A 97 2.56 -11.12 11.05
CA LYS A 97 2.57 -11.56 9.65
C LYS A 97 2.69 -10.35 8.73
N TYR A 98 3.49 -10.45 7.68
CA TYR A 98 3.59 -9.41 6.67
C TYR A 98 3.21 -9.97 5.31
N VAL A 99 2.30 -9.31 4.63
CA VAL A 99 1.80 -9.70 3.32
C VAL A 99 2.00 -8.53 2.36
N LEU A 100 2.72 -8.78 1.27
CA LEU A 100 2.95 -7.84 0.18
C LEU A 100 2.16 -8.29 -1.03
N GLN A 101 1.32 -7.41 -1.56
CA GLN A 101 0.70 -7.50 -2.90
C GLN A 101 0.70 -8.92 -3.49
N GLU A 102 -0.04 -9.83 -2.84
CA GLU A 102 -0.20 -11.20 -3.31
C GLU A 102 -1.30 -11.20 -4.38
N ASP A 103 -1.11 -11.97 -5.44
CA ASP A 103 -2.09 -12.09 -6.54
C ASP A 103 -3.48 -12.47 -6.00
N THR A 104 -3.53 -13.30 -4.96
CA THR A 104 -4.78 -13.71 -4.28
C THR A 104 -5.48 -12.56 -3.56
N VAL A 105 -4.74 -11.59 -3.03
CA VAL A 105 -5.34 -10.38 -2.46
C VAL A 105 -5.83 -9.46 -3.57
N LEU A 106 -5.11 -9.34 -4.67
CA LEU A 106 -5.58 -8.57 -5.82
C LEU A 106 -6.86 -9.18 -6.42
N GLU A 107 -6.92 -10.51 -6.53
CA GLU A 107 -8.12 -11.24 -6.97
C GLU A 107 -9.32 -10.98 -6.06
N PHE A 108 -9.13 -10.98 -4.74
CA PHE A 108 -10.19 -10.65 -3.77
C PHE A 108 -10.78 -9.26 -4.05
N PHE A 109 -9.93 -8.24 -4.23
CA PHE A 109 -10.41 -6.88 -4.50
C PHE A 109 -11.06 -6.76 -5.88
N GLN A 110 -10.54 -7.46 -6.90
CA GLN A 110 -11.15 -7.49 -8.24
C GLN A 110 -12.54 -8.13 -8.24
N GLN A 111 -12.72 -9.23 -7.50
CA GLN A 111 -14.03 -9.88 -7.32
C GLN A 111 -15.06 -8.96 -6.67
N HIS A 112 -14.60 -8.02 -5.84
CA HIS A 112 -15.43 -7.02 -5.17
C HIS A 112 -15.44 -5.65 -5.86
N GLN A 113 -15.17 -5.60 -7.18
CA GLN A 113 -15.25 -4.41 -8.05
C GLN A 113 -14.21 -3.30 -7.79
N TRP A 114 -13.06 -3.63 -7.20
CA TRP A 114 -11.94 -2.69 -7.06
C TRP A 114 -10.73 -3.13 -7.87
N GLU A 115 -10.24 -2.26 -8.76
CA GLU A 115 -9.08 -2.54 -9.60
C GLU A 115 -7.77 -2.70 -8.80
N LYS A 116 -7.73 -2.15 -7.58
CA LYS A 116 -6.56 -2.14 -6.69
C LYS A 116 -6.98 -2.26 -5.23
N PHE A 117 -6.05 -2.70 -4.39
CA PHE A 117 -6.21 -2.73 -2.94
C PHE A 117 -6.53 -1.32 -2.38
N ASN A 118 -7.60 -1.25 -1.58
CA ASN A 118 -7.96 -0.08 -0.79
C ASN A 118 -8.63 -0.53 0.52
N PRO A 119 -7.96 -0.48 1.67
CA PRO A 119 -8.49 -1.05 2.89
C PRO A 119 -9.59 -0.20 3.53
N TYR A 120 -9.76 1.05 3.11
CA TYR A 120 -10.85 1.90 3.59
C TYR A 120 -12.23 1.45 3.10
N THR A 121 -12.28 0.55 2.12
CA THR A 121 -13.53 -0.01 1.60
C THR A 121 -13.95 -1.31 2.29
N LEU A 122 -13.10 -1.84 3.18
CA LEU A 122 -13.40 -3.02 3.98
C LEU A 122 -14.45 -2.67 5.04
N ASN A 123 -15.71 -2.78 4.68
CA ASN A 123 -16.84 -2.69 5.60
C ASN A 123 -16.98 -3.99 6.42
N GLU A 124 -17.96 -4.03 7.32
CA GLU A 124 -18.22 -5.17 8.20
C GLU A 124 -18.41 -6.49 7.42
N ASP A 125 -19.04 -6.44 6.24
CA ASP A 125 -19.32 -7.61 5.40
C ASP A 125 -18.05 -8.19 4.73
N LEU A 126 -17.04 -7.36 4.45
CA LEU A 126 -15.84 -7.74 3.70
C LEU A 126 -14.62 -7.94 4.58
N LEU A 127 -14.61 -7.35 5.78
CA LEU A 127 -13.47 -7.44 6.69
C LEU A 127 -13.21 -8.88 7.16
N GLU A 128 -14.25 -9.61 7.57
CA GLU A 128 -14.07 -11.00 8.02
C GLU A 128 -13.60 -11.95 6.91
N PRO A 129 -14.20 -11.94 5.70
CA PRO A 129 -13.66 -12.68 4.56
C PRO A 129 -12.19 -12.33 4.25
N PHE A 130 -11.84 -11.05 4.32
CA PHE A 130 -10.46 -10.61 4.10
C PHE A 130 -9.51 -11.12 5.20
N LEU A 131 -9.92 -11.06 6.47
CA LEU A 131 -9.15 -11.64 7.59
C LEU A 131 -8.98 -13.16 7.44
N ASN A 132 -10.02 -13.88 6.99
CA ASN A 132 -9.93 -15.31 6.70
C ASN A 132 -8.86 -15.60 5.63
N LEU A 133 -8.89 -14.85 4.53
CA LEU A 133 -7.88 -14.95 3.47
C LEU A 133 -6.47 -14.75 4.04
N LEU A 134 -6.28 -13.71 4.85
CA LEU A 134 -4.99 -13.41 5.47
C LEU A 134 -4.53 -14.45 6.50
N VAL A 135 -5.43 -15.17 7.17
CA VAL A 135 -5.06 -16.27 8.08
C VAL A 135 -4.64 -17.50 7.29
N THR A 136 -5.39 -17.86 6.24
CA THR A 136 -5.19 -19.12 5.49
C THR A 136 -3.97 -19.10 4.56
N HIS A 137 -3.56 -17.94 4.06
CA HIS A 137 -2.47 -17.86 3.07
C HIS A 137 -1.07 -17.99 3.71
N ASN A 138 -0.52 -19.20 3.82
CA ASN A 138 0.60 -19.50 4.73
C ASN A 138 2.03 -19.33 4.17
N GLU A 139 2.21 -18.80 2.97
CA GLU A 139 3.51 -18.86 2.28
C GLU A 139 4.15 -17.48 2.10
N SER A 140 4.80 -17.02 3.16
CA SER A 140 5.96 -16.12 3.03
C SER A 140 6.91 -16.42 4.18
N THR A 141 7.81 -17.37 3.94
CA THR A 141 8.85 -17.72 4.91
C THR A 141 9.72 -16.49 5.22
N VAL A 142 10.17 -16.38 6.47
CA VAL A 142 10.88 -15.21 7.00
C VAL A 142 12.15 -14.84 6.19
N GLY A 143 12.70 -15.79 5.42
CA GLY A 143 13.88 -15.58 4.57
C GLY A 143 13.64 -14.91 3.21
N GLU A 144 12.41 -14.83 2.70
CA GLU A 144 12.10 -14.13 1.42
C GLU A 144 11.73 -12.65 1.61
N LYS A 145 11.56 -12.20 2.86
CA LYS A 145 11.03 -10.88 3.22
C LYS A 145 11.90 -9.70 2.76
N GLU A 146 13.23 -9.80 2.79
CA GLU A 146 14.11 -8.72 2.29
C GLU A 146 14.17 -8.65 0.76
N VAL A 147 14.06 -9.80 0.09
CA VAL A 147 14.20 -9.89 -1.38
C VAL A 147 12.91 -9.45 -2.09
N VAL A 148 11.74 -9.74 -1.52
CA VAL A 148 10.43 -9.38 -2.10
C VAL A 148 10.14 -7.87 -1.95
N VAL A 149 10.42 -7.26 -0.78
CA VAL A 149 10.34 -5.78 -0.62
C VAL A 149 11.35 -5.08 -1.56
N GLY A 150 12.48 -5.74 -1.82
CA GLY A 150 13.48 -5.33 -2.81
C GLY A 150 12.97 -5.32 -4.26
N ARG A 151 12.29 -6.38 -4.71
CA ARG A 151 11.90 -6.57 -6.12
C ARG A 151 10.62 -5.82 -6.54
N GLU A 152 9.60 -5.76 -5.68
CA GLU A 152 8.28 -5.24 -6.06
C GLU A 152 8.18 -3.70 -5.94
N VAL A 153 8.82 -3.08 -4.93
CA VAL A 153 8.89 -1.60 -4.81
C VAL A 153 9.60 -0.97 -6.02
N VAL A 154 10.61 -1.66 -6.56
CA VAL A 154 11.28 -1.27 -7.80
C VAL A 154 10.32 -1.37 -8.98
N ARG A 155 9.51 -2.44 -9.05
CA ARG A 155 8.52 -2.62 -10.13
C ARG A 155 7.46 -1.52 -10.12
N GLY A 156 6.89 -1.18 -8.96
CA GLY A 156 5.92 -0.09 -8.82
C GLY A 156 6.50 1.29 -9.19
N SER A 157 7.74 1.57 -8.78
CA SER A 157 8.45 2.83 -9.10
C SER A 157 8.86 2.93 -10.57
N ILE A 158 9.35 1.83 -11.16
CA ILE A 158 9.74 1.78 -12.58
C ILE A 158 8.51 1.96 -13.48
N ILE A 159 7.37 1.34 -13.15
CA ILE A 159 6.16 1.47 -13.96
C ILE A 159 5.69 2.94 -14.01
N HIS A 160 5.58 3.62 -12.85
CA HIS A 160 5.22 5.03 -12.81
C HIS A 160 6.25 5.91 -13.55
N TYR A 161 7.55 5.64 -13.40
CA TYR A 161 8.60 6.38 -14.11
C TYR A 161 8.53 6.19 -15.63
N LYS A 162 8.29 4.97 -16.12
CA LYS A 162 8.14 4.69 -17.55
C LYS A 162 6.93 5.44 -18.14
N TYR A 163 5.81 5.49 -17.42
CA TYR A 163 4.65 6.27 -17.86
C TYR A 163 4.89 7.77 -17.80
N ALA A 164 5.58 8.28 -16.77
CA ALA A 164 5.95 9.69 -16.68
C ALA A 164 6.88 10.10 -17.85
N VAL A 165 7.91 9.31 -18.15
CA VAL A 165 8.81 9.55 -19.28
C VAL A 165 8.07 9.49 -20.62
N PHE A 166 7.16 8.53 -20.79
CA PHE A 166 6.34 8.42 -22.00
C PHE A 166 5.44 9.65 -22.22
N ILE A 167 4.80 10.16 -21.15
CA ILE A 167 3.99 11.39 -21.20
C ILE A 167 4.86 12.59 -21.57
N VAL A 168 6.05 12.73 -20.98
CA VAL A 168 6.97 13.84 -21.30
C VAL A 168 7.38 13.80 -22.76
N ILE A 169 7.71 12.61 -23.31
CA ILE A 169 8.05 12.45 -24.73
C ILE A 169 6.86 12.83 -25.62
N LEU A 170 5.64 12.40 -25.29
CA LEU A 170 4.44 12.77 -26.04
C LEU A 170 4.21 14.28 -26.05
N VAL A 171 4.35 14.94 -24.91
CA VAL A 171 4.20 16.40 -24.81
C VAL A 171 5.25 17.12 -25.64
N LEU A 172 6.52 16.70 -25.57
CA LEU A 172 7.60 17.27 -26.38
C LEU A 172 7.36 17.09 -27.88
N ALA A 173 6.91 15.90 -28.30
CA ALA A 173 6.56 15.62 -29.69
C ALA A 173 5.41 16.51 -30.19
N LEU A 174 4.40 16.74 -29.35
CA LEU A 174 3.26 17.61 -29.67
C LEU A 174 3.70 19.07 -29.79
N LEU A 175 4.55 19.56 -28.86
CA LEU A 175 5.13 20.90 -28.93
C LEU A 175 6.00 21.09 -30.19
N LEU A 176 6.82 20.10 -30.56
CA LEU A 176 7.58 20.09 -31.81
C LEU A 176 6.66 20.15 -33.03
N GLY A 177 5.59 19.35 -33.05
CA GLY A 177 4.59 19.38 -34.13
C GLY A 177 3.93 20.76 -34.28
N LEU A 178 3.54 21.39 -33.17
CA LEU A 178 2.99 22.75 -33.18
C LEU A 178 4.01 23.78 -33.66
N TYR A 179 5.28 23.63 -33.26
CA TYR A 179 6.36 24.48 -33.75
C TYR A 179 6.51 24.35 -35.27
N PHE A 180 6.59 23.14 -35.82
CA PHE A 180 6.66 22.93 -37.26
C PHE A 180 5.44 23.49 -37.99
N LEU A 181 4.23 23.26 -37.49
CA LEU A 181 3.01 23.83 -38.06
C LEU A 181 3.06 25.37 -38.10
N SER A 182 3.56 26.02 -37.05
CA SER A 182 3.72 27.47 -37.03
C SER A 182 4.77 27.97 -38.04
N VAL A 183 5.92 27.30 -38.15
CA VAL A 183 6.99 27.64 -39.11
C VAL A 183 6.53 27.44 -40.56
N PHE A 184 5.84 26.34 -40.86
CA PHE A 184 5.31 26.08 -42.20
C PHE A 184 4.21 27.06 -42.60
N ASN A 185 3.30 27.40 -41.69
CA ASN A 185 2.23 28.37 -41.95
C ASN A 185 2.77 29.80 -42.21
N VAL A 186 3.85 30.18 -41.51
CA VAL A 186 4.58 31.44 -41.76
C VAL A 186 5.26 31.43 -43.14
N ASN A 187 5.86 30.31 -43.56
CA ASN A 187 6.52 30.20 -44.87
C ASN A 187 5.53 30.16 -46.05
N THR A 188 4.33 29.58 -45.88
CA THR A 188 3.30 29.58 -46.93
C THR A 188 2.66 30.96 -47.16
N SER A 189 2.71 31.84 -46.17
CA SER A 189 2.17 33.21 -46.29
C SER A 189 3.07 34.16 -47.09
N PHE A 190 4.31 33.77 -47.43
CA PHE A 190 5.25 34.60 -48.19
C PHE A 190 5.25 34.36 -49.72
N TYR A 191 4.54 33.34 -50.22
CA TYR A 191 4.51 32.99 -51.66
C TYR A 191 3.19 33.34 -52.38
N GLY A 192 2.38 34.25 -51.82
CA GLY A 192 1.18 34.79 -52.47
C GLY A 192 1.41 36.14 -53.17
N LEU A 193 1.95 36.09 -54.40
CA LEU A 193 1.93 37.02 -55.56
C LEU A 193 1.80 38.56 -55.36
N PRO A 194 2.39 39.33 -56.31
CA PRO A 194 1.52 40.18 -57.10
C PRO A 194 1.57 39.88 -58.60
N VAL A 195 0.38 39.99 -59.16
CA VAL A 195 -0.01 40.05 -60.56
C VAL A 195 0.79 41.11 -61.32
N GLN A 196 1.37 40.73 -62.47
CA GLN A 196 1.26 41.44 -63.75
C GLN A 196 1.35 40.43 -64.90
#